data_AF-A0A6A5QGB1-F1
#
_entry.id   AF-A0A6A5QGB1-F1
#
_cell.length_a   1.000
_cell.length_b   1.000
_cell.length_c   1.000
_cell.angle_alpha   90.00
_cell.angle_beta   90.00
_cell.angle_gamma   90.00
#
_symmetry.space_group_name_H-M   'P 1'
#
loop_
_entity.id
_entity.type
_entity.pdbx_description
1 polymer ?
#
loop_
_entity_poly.entity_id
_entity_poly.type
_entity_poly.pdbx_seq_one_letter_code
_entity_poly.pdbx_strand_id
1 'polypeptide(L)'
;MSAPKTTRFLIMSDTHGVELPSDLPYCDVLLHCGDLTEDGSPQSIAAALQALSRVKAELRLVIAGNHEISLDKTYYLAQKGAEADVGEAHALVSPEAASQASKSGTIFLSEGTRRFTLASGATFRIYASPYTPADGASAFQYPTNEDRFNCGSSTAAWAKNVGTPSSIIPNGVDIIMTHGPAKYILDTTSDNQSAGCEHLRRAINRVRPKLHCFGHIHPGYGGQRLEYEEKKTEDEDDGIKPLGKEFAGKGQAKRKGYAGLPPGSQEDFRQSKQTLCINAAMEGEKGVLENRPWLVELDLPVANRREDTESAGARGRVIHTPSIFPPHTTFNMTTSSSLVLYRPNLSSSLSSKPSSTSLIPFPSFTHQTGTAIATELLYRLLYDIMNRFLASFQRLASRGVEEASSWIERKLQERREAKATKGSMIVEEVGKLTQQRGFRNACPIGGDRGGKGAPQPPLWVKSVLVGIEEGRLHGRDFWTNSW
;
A
#
# COMPACT_ATOMS: atom_id res chain seq x y z
N MET A 1 -10.24 -33.60 -11.84
CA MET A 1 -9.48 -32.51 -11.18
C MET A 1 -9.80 -32.57 -9.69
N SER A 2 -8.82 -32.39 -8.80
CA SER A 2 -9.09 -32.29 -7.36
C SER A 2 -10.03 -31.11 -7.09
N ALA A 3 -10.91 -31.25 -6.09
CA ALA A 3 -11.75 -30.15 -5.64
C ALA A 3 -10.88 -28.94 -5.24
N PRO A 4 -11.33 -27.70 -5.53
CA PRO A 4 -10.60 -26.50 -5.14
C PRO A 4 -10.48 -26.42 -3.61
N LYS A 5 -9.44 -25.74 -3.14
CA LYS A 5 -9.17 -25.53 -1.72
C LYS A 5 -9.32 -24.07 -1.38
N THR A 6 -10.22 -23.80 -0.44
CA THR A 6 -10.38 -22.47 0.17
C THR A 6 -9.10 -22.10 0.91
N THR A 7 -8.55 -20.95 0.55
CA THR A 7 -7.31 -20.39 1.08
C THR A 7 -7.59 -18.99 1.62
N ARG A 8 -7.14 -18.71 2.84
CA ARG A 8 -7.29 -17.42 3.53
C ARG A 8 -6.09 -16.52 3.28
N PHE A 9 -6.36 -15.37 2.69
CA PHE A 9 -5.42 -14.29 2.46
C PHE A 9 -5.67 -13.18 3.47
N LEU A 10 -4.68 -12.87 4.31
CA LEU A 10 -4.69 -11.63 5.11
C LEU A 10 -3.94 -10.56 4.33
N ILE A 11 -4.60 -9.44 4.05
CA ILE A 11 -4.11 -8.38 3.18
C ILE A 11 -3.95 -7.12 4.01
N MET A 12 -2.77 -6.53 3.96
CA MET A 12 -2.41 -5.27 4.61
C MET A 12 -1.54 -4.44 3.68
N SER A 13 -1.44 -3.15 3.98
CA SER A 13 -0.59 -2.20 3.28
C SER A 13 -0.43 -0.98 4.17
N ASP A 14 0.58 -0.15 3.89
CA ASP A 14 0.72 1.18 4.52
C ASP A 14 0.70 1.05 6.05
N THR A 15 1.63 0.24 6.57
CA THR A 15 1.80 0.07 8.01
C THR A 15 2.79 1.07 8.57
N HIS A 16 3.64 1.67 7.73
CA HIS A 16 4.54 2.79 8.06
C HIS A 16 5.40 2.57 9.33
N GLY A 17 5.76 1.32 9.61
CA GLY A 17 6.54 0.93 10.78
C GLY A 17 5.77 0.96 12.11
N VAL A 18 4.46 1.22 12.09
CA VAL A 18 3.60 1.20 13.28
C VAL A 18 3.42 -0.24 13.77
N GLU A 19 3.36 -0.43 15.08
CA GLU A 19 3.20 -1.76 15.68
C GLU A 19 1.88 -2.41 15.23
N LEU A 20 1.99 -3.62 14.67
CA LEU A 20 0.84 -4.38 14.21
C LEU A 20 -0.06 -4.81 15.38
N PRO A 21 -1.39 -4.85 15.19
CA PRO A 21 -2.29 -5.35 16.22
C PRO A 21 -1.95 -6.77 16.68
N SER A 22 -2.11 -7.06 17.96
CA SER A 22 -1.82 -8.39 18.53
C SER A 22 -2.93 -9.41 18.28
N ASP A 23 -4.12 -8.96 17.88
CA ASP A 23 -5.34 -9.75 17.67
C ASP A 23 -5.54 -10.17 16.20
N LEU A 24 -4.48 -10.19 15.40
CA LEU A 24 -4.55 -10.60 14.00
C LEU A 24 -4.95 -12.08 13.84
N PRO A 25 -5.86 -12.39 12.89
CA PRO A 25 -6.32 -13.76 12.69
C PRO A 25 -5.23 -14.64 12.08
N TYR A 26 -5.40 -15.95 12.21
CA TYR A 26 -4.64 -16.90 11.39
C TYR A 26 -5.01 -16.74 9.91
N CYS A 27 -4.01 -16.85 9.04
CA CYS A 27 -4.19 -16.90 7.59
C CYS A 27 -3.24 -17.94 6.98
N ASP A 28 -3.53 -18.37 5.76
CA ASP A 28 -2.64 -19.26 5.02
C ASP A 28 -1.56 -18.42 4.33
N VAL A 29 -1.95 -17.29 3.75
CA VAL A 29 -1.05 -16.34 3.08
C VAL A 29 -1.25 -14.92 3.61
N LEU A 30 -0.17 -14.26 4.00
CA LEU A 30 -0.12 -12.82 4.27
C LEU A 30 0.39 -12.08 3.03
N LEU A 31 -0.32 -11.04 2.61
CA LEU A 31 0.06 -10.12 1.54
C LEU A 31 0.24 -8.71 2.13
N HIS A 32 1.44 -8.13 2.01
CA HIS A 32 1.71 -6.72 2.33
C HIS A 32 1.99 -5.92 1.06
N CYS A 33 1.14 -4.93 0.76
CA CYS A 33 1.13 -4.23 -0.52
C CYS A 33 2.00 -2.96 -0.53
N GLY A 34 3.15 -2.97 0.14
CA GLY A 34 4.06 -1.82 0.20
C GLY A 34 3.84 -0.89 1.39
N ASP A 35 4.78 0.05 1.56
CA ASP A 35 4.88 1.00 2.67
C ASP A 35 4.87 0.30 4.03
N LEU A 36 5.86 -0.58 4.19
CA LEU A 36 6.17 -1.25 5.46
C LEU A 36 6.74 -0.28 6.48
N THR A 37 7.41 0.75 6.00
CA THR A 37 8.21 1.71 6.76
C THR A 37 7.81 3.12 6.40
N GLU A 38 8.11 4.07 7.28
CA GLU A 38 7.89 5.50 7.00
C GLU A 38 9.08 6.14 6.28
N ASP A 39 10.29 5.61 6.47
CA ASP A 39 11.54 6.25 6.04
C ASP A 39 12.41 5.40 5.10
N GLY A 40 12.06 4.13 4.91
CA GLY A 40 12.83 3.18 4.11
C GLY A 40 14.24 2.94 4.63
N SER A 41 14.57 3.25 5.89
CA SER A 41 15.90 2.97 6.42
C SER A 41 16.12 1.45 6.60
N PRO A 42 17.36 0.94 6.45
CA PRO A 42 17.62 -0.49 6.70
C PRO A 42 17.16 -0.96 8.08
N GLN A 43 17.28 -0.12 9.10
CA GLN A 43 16.85 -0.42 10.46
C GLN A 43 15.32 -0.54 10.55
N SER A 44 14.58 0.39 9.96
CA SER A 44 13.11 0.32 9.88
C SER A 44 12.64 -0.90 9.10
N ILE A 45 13.29 -1.21 7.97
CA ILE A 45 12.97 -2.39 7.16
C ILE A 45 13.17 -3.67 7.98
N ALA A 46 14.29 -3.79 8.70
CA ALA A 46 14.56 -4.94 9.55
C ALA A 46 13.52 -5.10 10.67
N ALA A 47 13.12 -3.99 11.31
CA ALA A 47 12.10 -3.97 12.36
C ALA A 47 10.71 -4.36 11.81
N ALA A 48 10.31 -3.81 10.66
CA ALA A 48 9.05 -4.14 10.01
C ALA A 48 8.98 -5.62 9.61
N LEU A 49 10.05 -6.17 9.04
CA LEU A 49 10.15 -7.60 8.73
C LEU A 49 10.03 -8.47 10.00
N GLN A 50 10.59 -8.03 11.13
CA GLN A 50 10.45 -8.73 12.41
C GLN A 50 9.02 -8.62 12.97
N ALA A 51 8.35 -7.48 12.79
CA ALA A 51 6.94 -7.33 13.20
C ALA A 51 6.04 -8.30 12.43
N LEU A 52 6.24 -8.42 11.10
CA LEU A 52 5.47 -9.35 10.25
C LEU A 52 5.66 -10.82 10.61
N SER A 53 6.81 -11.21 11.17
CA SER A 53 7.07 -12.59 11.57
C SER A 53 6.13 -13.07 12.70
N ARG A 54 5.53 -12.13 13.44
CA ARG A 54 4.58 -12.41 14.54
C ARG A 54 3.20 -12.82 14.02
N VAL A 55 2.83 -12.44 12.79
CA VAL A 55 1.56 -12.83 12.18
C VAL A 55 1.58 -14.32 11.90
N LYS A 56 0.54 -15.07 12.26
CA LYS A 56 0.48 -16.52 12.04
C LYS A 56 0.08 -16.83 10.59
N ALA A 57 1.06 -17.07 9.73
CA ALA A 57 0.88 -17.40 8.32
C ALA A 57 1.86 -18.50 7.85
N GLU A 58 1.44 -19.34 6.90
CA GLU A 58 2.31 -20.28 6.20
C GLU A 58 3.27 -19.52 5.27
N LEU A 59 2.73 -18.58 4.50
CA LEU A 59 3.48 -17.79 3.52
C LEU A 59 3.28 -16.28 3.78
N ARG A 60 4.35 -15.50 3.74
CA ARG A 60 4.30 -14.02 3.83
C ARG A 60 4.93 -13.43 2.58
N LEU A 61 4.14 -12.72 1.78
CA LEU A 61 4.57 -12.08 0.55
C LEU A 61 4.46 -10.57 0.71
N VAL A 62 5.54 -9.88 0.37
CA VAL A 62 5.67 -8.44 0.62
C VAL A 62 6.25 -7.78 -0.63
N ILE A 63 5.72 -6.63 -1.01
CA ILE A 63 6.34 -5.72 -2.00
C ILE A 63 6.78 -4.44 -1.30
N ALA A 64 7.67 -3.70 -1.96
CA ALA A 64 7.97 -2.31 -1.59
C ALA A 64 6.79 -1.40 -1.97
N GLY A 65 6.67 -0.28 -1.26
CA GLY A 65 5.93 0.89 -1.69
C GLY A 65 6.86 2.08 -1.88
N ASN A 66 6.29 3.28 -1.97
CA ASN A 66 7.06 4.49 -2.24
C ASN A 66 7.90 4.96 -1.03
N HIS A 67 7.63 4.46 0.18
CA HIS A 67 8.42 4.74 1.38
C HIS A 67 9.65 3.85 1.56
N GLU A 68 9.75 2.72 0.87
CA GLU A 68 10.96 1.88 0.88
C GLU A 68 12.09 2.48 0.01
N ILE A 69 12.42 3.75 0.25
CA ILE A 69 13.27 4.57 -0.62
C ILE A 69 14.66 3.98 -0.84
N SER A 70 15.25 3.29 0.13
CA SER A 70 16.57 2.65 0.00
C SER A 70 16.57 1.43 -0.93
N LEU A 71 15.40 0.86 -1.24
CA LEU A 71 15.23 -0.22 -2.20
C LEU A 71 15.10 0.28 -3.64
N ASP A 72 14.90 1.58 -3.85
CA ASP A 72 15.04 2.24 -5.15
C ASP A 72 16.37 2.99 -5.20
N LYS A 73 17.42 2.27 -5.60
CA LYS A 73 18.79 2.81 -5.71
C LYS A 73 18.84 4.12 -6.51
N THR A 74 18.10 4.22 -7.61
CA THR A 74 18.18 5.40 -8.49
C THR A 74 17.61 6.62 -7.78
N TYR A 75 16.44 6.46 -7.16
CA TYR A 75 15.80 7.51 -6.38
C TYR A 75 16.65 7.89 -5.16
N TYR A 76 17.09 6.91 -4.37
CA TYR A 76 17.81 7.13 -3.12
C TYR A 76 19.10 7.94 -3.30
N LEU A 77 19.91 7.58 -4.30
CA LEU A 77 21.15 8.29 -4.61
C LEU A 77 20.88 9.70 -5.15
N ALA A 78 19.82 9.88 -5.94
CA ALA A 78 19.41 11.22 -6.41
C ALA A 78 19.00 12.13 -5.24
N GLN A 79 18.46 11.56 -4.16
CA GLN A 79 18.18 12.26 -2.91
C GLN A 79 19.39 12.38 -1.96
N LYS A 80 20.60 12.06 -2.44
CA LYS A 80 21.87 12.08 -1.67
C LYS A 80 21.94 11.06 -0.53
N GLY A 81 21.19 9.96 -0.63
CA GLY A 81 21.34 8.81 0.27
C GLY A 81 22.66 8.08 0.06
N ALA A 82 23.10 7.30 1.05
CA ALA A 82 24.35 6.56 0.96
C ALA A 82 24.19 5.23 0.21
N GLU A 83 25.15 4.90 -0.67
CA GLU A 83 25.20 3.61 -1.36
C GLU A 83 25.26 2.41 -0.39
N ALA A 84 25.83 2.61 0.81
CA ALA A 84 25.90 1.60 1.85
C ALA A 84 24.49 1.19 2.34
N ASP A 85 23.59 2.15 2.51
CA ASP A 85 22.22 1.89 2.97
C ASP A 85 21.43 1.09 1.93
N VAL A 86 21.64 1.39 0.63
CA VAL A 86 21.07 0.61 -0.48
C VAL A 86 21.55 -0.85 -0.41
N GLY A 87 22.86 -1.06 -0.22
CA GLY A 87 23.43 -2.39 -0.08
C GLY A 87 22.87 -3.16 1.11
N GLU A 88 22.74 -2.51 2.27
CA GLU A 88 22.18 -3.10 3.48
C GLU A 88 20.69 -3.44 3.31
N ALA A 89 19.89 -2.50 2.79
CA ALA A 89 18.47 -2.71 2.55
C ALA A 89 18.21 -3.88 1.58
N HIS A 90 18.93 -3.94 0.46
CA HIS A 90 18.83 -5.07 -0.47
C HIS A 90 19.26 -6.39 0.18
N ALA A 91 20.30 -6.40 1.02
CA ALA A 91 20.73 -7.60 1.74
C ALA A 91 19.65 -8.10 2.73
N LEU A 92 18.94 -7.19 3.41
CA LEU A 92 17.86 -7.54 4.35
C LEU A 92 16.68 -8.22 3.66
N VAL A 93 16.31 -7.78 2.46
CA VAL A 93 15.14 -8.29 1.70
C VAL A 93 15.48 -9.42 0.72
N SER A 94 16.75 -9.77 0.63
CA SER A 94 17.26 -10.78 -0.30
C SER A 94 16.72 -12.19 0.00
N PRO A 95 16.58 -13.08 -1.00
CA PRO A 95 16.08 -14.46 -0.80
C PRO A 95 17.08 -15.40 -0.09
N GLU A 96 18.27 -14.93 0.24
CA GLU A 96 19.32 -15.68 0.93
C GLU A 96 18.87 -16.07 2.34
N ALA A 97 19.19 -17.29 2.78
CA ALA A 97 18.76 -17.79 4.09
C ALA A 97 19.24 -16.93 5.29
N ALA A 98 20.32 -16.18 5.10
CA ALA A 98 20.88 -15.30 6.12
C ALA A 98 20.16 -13.94 6.24
N SER A 99 19.34 -13.57 5.24
CA SER A 99 18.62 -12.29 5.21
C SER A 99 17.59 -12.19 6.32
N GLN A 100 17.22 -10.96 6.69
CA GLN A 100 16.19 -10.74 7.68
C GLN A 100 14.81 -11.20 7.16
N ALA A 101 14.52 -10.99 5.88
CA ALA A 101 13.28 -11.47 5.27
C ALA A 101 13.14 -12.99 5.39
N SER A 102 14.17 -13.75 5.03
CA SER A 102 14.18 -15.21 5.14
C SER A 102 14.03 -15.69 6.59
N LYS A 103 14.73 -15.06 7.53
CA LYS A 103 14.62 -15.36 8.97
C LYS A 103 13.23 -15.08 9.54
N SER A 104 12.55 -14.05 9.02
CA SER A 104 11.17 -13.72 9.37
C SER A 104 10.13 -14.60 8.65
N GLY A 105 10.56 -15.54 7.78
CA GLY A 105 9.65 -16.34 6.96
C GLY A 105 8.88 -15.49 5.94
N THR A 106 9.52 -14.42 5.46
CA THR A 106 8.97 -13.44 4.53
C THR A 106 9.70 -13.52 3.19
N ILE A 107 8.93 -13.50 2.10
CA ILE A 107 9.45 -13.40 0.75
C ILE A 107 9.16 -11.99 0.24
N PHE A 108 10.23 -11.21 0.07
CA PHE A 108 10.14 -9.92 -0.59
C PHE A 108 10.12 -10.11 -2.10
N LEU A 109 9.05 -9.65 -2.74
CA LEU A 109 8.80 -9.85 -4.16
C LEU A 109 9.34 -8.68 -4.96
N SER A 110 10.24 -8.99 -5.88
CA SER A 110 10.56 -8.12 -7.02
C SER A 110 9.39 -8.08 -8.01
N GLU A 111 9.35 -7.05 -8.86
CA GLU A 111 8.40 -6.98 -9.96
C GLU A 111 8.42 -8.26 -10.82
N GLY A 112 7.24 -8.80 -11.12
CA GLY A 112 7.09 -10.02 -11.93
C GLY A 112 6.01 -10.98 -11.44
N THR A 113 5.83 -12.07 -12.18
CA THR A 113 4.90 -13.15 -11.84
C THR A 113 5.61 -14.33 -11.19
N ARG A 114 5.04 -14.84 -10.09
CA ARG A 114 5.51 -16.04 -9.40
C ARG A 114 4.35 -16.99 -9.13
N ARG A 115 4.67 -18.28 -9.03
CA ARG A 115 3.72 -19.34 -8.66
C ARG A 115 4.09 -19.90 -7.29
N PHE A 116 3.08 -20.10 -6.45
CA PHE A 116 3.23 -20.71 -5.14
C PHE A 116 2.33 -21.93 -5.03
N THR A 117 2.75 -22.88 -4.19
CA THR A 117 1.98 -24.06 -3.82
C THR A 117 2.06 -24.21 -2.32
N LEU A 118 0.91 -24.20 -1.66
CA LEU A 118 0.79 -24.32 -0.20
C LEU A 118 0.87 -25.79 0.24
N ALA A 119 1.06 -26.03 1.53
CA ALA A 119 1.04 -27.36 2.14
C ALA A 119 -0.29 -28.10 1.91
N SER A 120 -1.39 -27.36 1.76
CA SER A 120 -2.71 -27.88 1.39
C SER A 120 -2.79 -28.42 -0.05
N GLY A 121 -1.76 -28.17 -0.86
CA GLY A 121 -1.71 -28.42 -2.30
C GLY A 121 -2.35 -27.33 -3.15
N ALA A 122 -3.00 -26.33 -2.52
CA ALA A 122 -3.54 -25.17 -3.21
C ALA A 122 -2.43 -24.40 -3.93
N THR A 123 -2.66 -24.00 -5.18
CA THR A 123 -1.68 -23.27 -5.97
C THR A 123 -2.28 -22.02 -6.59
N PHE A 124 -1.48 -20.96 -6.68
CA PHE A 124 -1.87 -19.69 -7.28
C PHE A 124 -0.68 -19.03 -7.98
N ARG A 125 -0.99 -18.18 -8.95
CA ARG A 125 -0.06 -17.26 -9.61
C ARG A 125 -0.34 -15.84 -9.13
N ILE A 126 0.71 -15.16 -8.69
CA ILE A 126 0.67 -13.77 -8.25
C ILE A 126 1.58 -12.92 -9.12
N TYR A 127 1.07 -11.82 -9.65
CA TYR A 127 1.86 -10.74 -10.21
C TYR A 127 2.11 -9.69 -9.13
N ALA A 128 3.34 -9.24 -8.97
CA ALA A 128 3.75 -8.23 -8.00
C ALA A 128 4.40 -7.03 -8.70
N SER A 129 4.11 -5.80 -8.26
CA SER A 129 4.86 -4.61 -8.69
C SER A 129 4.78 -3.49 -7.63
N PRO A 130 5.91 -2.87 -7.24
CA PRO A 130 5.90 -1.73 -6.31
C PRO A 130 5.54 -0.41 -6.99
N TYR A 131 5.48 -0.37 -8.32
CA TYR A 131 5.50 0.89 -9.05
C TYR A 131 4.15 1.62 -9.05
N THR A 132 4.18 2.93 -8.86
CA THR A 132 3.01 3.82 -8.93
C THR A 132 3.20 4.94 -9.97
N PRO A 133 2.12 5.46 -10.60
CA PRO A 133 2.23 6.65 -11.42
C PRO A 133 2.79 7.83 -10.61
N ALA A 134 3.61 8.65 -11.24
CA ALA A 134 4.30 9.74 -10.58
C ALA A 134 3.32 10.78 -10.03
N ASP A 135 3.42 11.02 -8.72
CA ASP A 135 2.81 12.12 -8.01
C ASP A 135 3.84 12.67 -7.01
N GLY A 136 4.31 13.89 -7.25
CA GLY A 136 5.46 14.45 -6.52
C GLY A 136 6.78 13.71 -6.80
N ALA A 137 7.61 13.60 -5.77
CA ALA A 137 8.91 12.91 -5.83
C ALA A 137 8.95 11.83 -4.76
N SER A 138 8.88 10.57 -5.18
CA SER A 138 8.98 9.40 -4.30
C SER A 138 9.63 8.22 -5.02
N ALA A 139 9.98 7.16 -4.28
CA ALA A 139 10.56 5.95 -4.86
C ALA A 139 9.53 5.17 -5.69
N PHE A 140 10.02 4.34 -6.62
CA PHE A 140 9.19 3.44 -7.44
C PHE A 140 8.11 4.16 -8.27
N GLN A 141 8.36 5.41 -8.66
CA GLN A 141 7.43 6.16 -9.52
C GLN A 141 7.81 6.07 -11.00
N TYR A 142 6.81 6.22 -11.88
CA TYR A 142 6.98 6.31 -13.32
C TYR A 142 6.01 7.32 -13.94
N PRO A 143 6.35 7.94 -15.09
CA PRO A 143 5.46 8.90 -15.75
C PRO A 143 4.07 8.32 -16.04
N THR A 144 3.02 9.12 -15.82
CA THR A 144 1.61 8.70 -15.96
C THR A 144 1.23 8.28 -17.39
N ASN A 145 1.97 8.72 -18.40
CA ASN A 145 1.76 8.35 -19.80
C ASN A 145 2.55 7.10 -20.25
N GLU A 146 3.27 6.44 -19.34
CA GLU A 146 4.03 5.23 -19.62
C GLU A 146 3.27 3.95 -19.24
N ASP A 147 3.00 3.11 -20.25
CA ASP A 147 2.33 1.83 -20.07
C ASP A 147 3.36 0.72 -19.80
N ARG A 148 3.41 0.30 -18.54
CA ARG A 148 4.30 -0.76 -18.04
C ARG A 148 3.65 -2.14 -18.05
N PHE A 149 2.32 -2.19 -18.00
CA PHE A 149 1.55 -3.39 -17.63
C PHE A 149 0.95 -4.12 -18.85
N ASN A 150 0.85 -3.44 -19.99
CA ASN A 150 0.32 -4.01 -21.23
C ASN A 150 1.43 -4.23 -22.26
N CYS A 151 1.20 -5.18 -23.16
CA CYS A 151 2.09 -5.38 -24.31
C CYS A 151 1.85 -4.27 -25.35
N GLY A 152 2.83 -4.01 -26.20
CA GLY A 152 2.74 -2.93 -27.20
C GLY A 152 1.50 -3.02 -28.10
N SER A 153 1.02 -4.23 -28.42
CA SER A 153 -0.22 -4.44 -29.19
C SER A 153 -1.50 -4.05 -28.46
N SER A 154 -1.46 -3.94 -27.13
CA SER A 154 -2.60 -3.59 -26.27
C SER A 154 -2.44 -2.23 -25.60
N THR A 155 -1.32 -1.54 -25.81
CA THR A 155 -1.09 -0.19 -25.31
C THR A 155 -1.91 0.82 -26.11
N ALA A 156 -2.42 1.84 -25.42
CA ALA A 156 -3.19 2.90 -26.05
C ALA A 156 -2.31 3.76 -26.98
N ALA A 157 -2.87 4.28 -28.07
CA ALA A 157 -2.11 5.13 -29.00
C ALA A 157 -1.54 6.41 -28.33
N TRP A 158 -2.18 6.91 -27.27
CA TRP A 158 -1.73 8.08 -26.50
C TRP A 158 -0.60 7.76 -25.51
N ALA A 159 -0.31 6.49 -25.27
CA ALA A 159 0.60 6.04 -24.23
C ALA A 159 1.92 5.54 -24.81
N LYS A 160 3.01 5.76 -24.09
CA LYS A 160 4.32 5.22 -24.42
C LYS A 160 4.46 3.84 -23.78
N ASN A 161 4.54 2.78 -24.58
CA ASN A 161 4.83 1.45 -24.03
C ASN A 161 6.28 1.40 -23.51
N VAL A 162 6.44 1.03 -22.25
CA VAL A 162 7.75 0.76 -21.61
C VAL A 162 7.76 -0.61 -20.92
N GLY A 163 6.80 -1.46 -21.29
CA GLY A 163 6.62 -2.77 -20.69
C GLY A 163 7.85 -3.66 -20.90
N THR A 164 8.28 -4.32 -19.83
CA THR A 164 9.33 -5.33 -19.83
C THR A 164 8.71 -6.72 -19.64
N PRO A 165 9.46 -7.82 -19.88
CA PRO A 165 8.96 -9.16 -19.57
C PRO A 165 8.51 -9.36 -18.11
N SER A 166 9.07 -8.58 -17.18
CA SER A 166 8.69 -8.63 -15.75
C SER A 166 7.53 -7.71 -15.41
N SER A 167 7.36 -6.56 -16.08
CA SER A 167 6.32 -5.58 -15.76
C SER A 167 5.00 -5.81 -16.50
N ILE A 168 5.03 -6.48 -17.66
CA ILE A 168 3.79 -6.80 -18.37
C ILE A 168 3.05 -7.89 -17.59
N ILE A 169 1.79 -7.62 -17.25
CA ILE A 169 0.96 -8.57 -16.49
C ILE A 169 0.48 -9.67 -17.44
N PRO A 170 0.91 -10.94 -17.27
CA PRO A 170 0.51 -12.01 -18.16
C PRO A 170 -0.93 -12.47 -17.88
N ASN A 171 -1.54 -13.13 -18.87
CA ASN A 171 -2.84 -13.78 -18.69
C ASN A 171 -2.73 -14.97 -17.71
N GLY A 172 -3.85 -15.32 -17.07
CA GLY A 172 -3.92 -16.47 -16.16
C GLY A 172 -3.20 -16.25 -14.82
N VAL A 173 -3.07 -14.99 -14.40
CA VAL A 173 -2.68 -14.60 -13.04
C VAL A 173 -3.93 -14.63 -12.16
N ASP A 174 -3.82 -15.25 -10.98
CA ASP A 174 -4.93 -15.34 -10.03
C ASP A 174 -5.01 -14.07 -9.16
N ILE A 175 -3.86 -13.51 -8.79
CA ILE A 175 -3.73 -12.38 -7.87
C ILE A 175 -2.81 -11.31 -8.47
N ILE A 176 -3.27 -10.07 -8.53
CA ILE A 176 -2.42 -8.90 -8.80
C ILE A 176 -2.17 -8.20 -7.47
N MET A 177 -0.90 -7.97 -7.14
CA MET A 177 -0.50 -7.20 -5.97
C MET A 177 0.35 -6.01 -6.43
N THR A 178 -0.19 -4.82 -6.25
CA THR A 178 0.50 -3.57 -6.59
C THR A 178 0.52 -2.66 -5.38
N HIS A 179 1.44 -1.70 -5.32
CA HIS A 179 1.39 -0.73 -4.24
C HIS A 179 0.21 0.24 -4.44
N GLY A 180 0.11 0.85 -5.62
CA GLY A 180 -0.97 1.77 -5.98
C GLY A 180 -2.20 1.10 -6.59
N PRO A 181 -3.34 1.82 -6.60
CA PRO A 181 -4.60 1.35 -7.17
C PRO A 181 -4.65 1.44 -8.71
N ALA A 182 -5.64 0.75 -9.28
CA ALA A 182 -6.09 0.99 -10.64
C ALA A 182 -7.06 2.18 -10.69
N LYS A 183 -7.09 2.91 -11.81
CA LYS A 183 -7.90 4.12 -11.96
C LYS A 183 -9.39 3.88 -11.65
N TYR A 184 -9.99 4.77 -10.86
CA TYR A 184 -11.38 4.74 -10.42
C TYR A 184 -11.78 3.54 -9.55
N ILE A 185 -10.80 2.85 -8.95
CA ILE A 185 -11.03 1.71 -8.08
C ILE A 185 -10.36 1.98 -6.73
N LEU A 186 -11.16 2.44 -5.76
CA LEU A 186 -10.70 2.76 -4.40
C LEU A 186 -9.47 3.69 -4.38
N ASP A 187 -9.42 4.64 -5.30
CA ASP A 187 -8.27 5.50 -5.60
C ASP A 187 -8.56 7.00 -5.42
N THR A 188 -9.67 7.31 -4.74
CA THR A 188 -10.06 8.69 -4.47
C THR A 188 -9.19 9.27 -3.37
N THR A 189 -8.49 10.35 -3.69
CA THR A 189 -7.64 11.13 -2.78
C THR A 189 -8.47 12.11 -1.95
N SER A 190 -7.84 12.75 -0.96
CA SER A 190 -8.50 13.72 -0.04
C SER A 190 -9.07 14.95 -0.75
N ASP A 191 -8.56 15.30 -1.93
CA ASP A 191 -9.02 16.38 -2.81
C ASP A 191 -10.02 15.90 -3.88
N ASN A 192 -10.58 14.68 -3.72
CA ASN A 192 -11.54 14.04 -4.62
C ASN A 192 -11.02 13.82 -6.04
N GLN A 193 -9.70 13.68 -6.22
CA GLN A 193 -9.10 13.28 -7.49
C GLN A 193 -8.86 11.76 -7.53
N SER A 194 -8.63 11.24 -8.73
CA SER A 194 -8.31 9.83 -8.97
C SER A 194 -6.80 9.70 -9.15
N ALA A 195 -6.15 8.97 -8.26
CA ALA A 195 -4.70 8.71 -8.32
C ALA A 195 -4.35 7.36 -8.98
N GLY A 196 -5.35 6.56 -9.35
CA GLY A 196 -5.13 5.22 -9.85
C GLY A 196 -4.56 5.17 -11.27
N CYS A 197 -3.85 4.09 -11.57
CA CYS A 197 -3.20 3.89 -12.86
C CYS A 197 -4.20 3.42 -13.93
N GLU A 198 -4.30 4.15 -15.04
CA GLU A 198 -5.15 3.79 -16.18
C GLU A 198 -4.65 2.53 -16.90
N HIS A 199 -3.32 2.39 -17.04
CA HIS A 199 -2.70 1.23 -17.66
C HIS A 199 -2.93 -0.04 -16.85
N LEU A 200 -2.95 0.07 -15.51
CA LEU A 200 -3.27 -1.05 -14.62
C LEU A 200 -4.74 -1.45 -14.74
N ARG A 201 -5.67 -0.47 -14.81
CA ARG A 201 -7.09 -0.72 -15.05
C ARG A 201 -7.31 -1.51 -16.35
N ARG A 202 -6.65 -1.09 -17.44
CA ARG A 202 -6.68 -1.81 -18.73
C ARG A 202 -6.12 -3.23 -18.61
N ALA A 203 -5.03 -3.42 -17.88
CA ALA A 203 -4.43 -4.73 -17.65
C ALA A 203 -5.36 -5.64 -16.83
N ILE A 204 -6.04 -5.11 -15.81
CA ILE A 204 -7.05 -5.84 -15.02
C ILE A 204 -8.21 -6.27 -15.91
N ASN A 205 -8.73 -5.39 -16.77
CA ASN A 205 -9.80 -5.75 -17.70
C ASN A 205 -9.42 -6.91 -18.63
N ARG A 206 -8.18 -6.90 -19.10
CA ARG A 206 -7.62 -7.96 -19.97
C ARG A 206 -7.44 -9.27 -19.21
N VAL A 207 -6.81 -9.22 -18.03
CA VAL A 207 -6.35 -10.41 -17.30
C VAL A 207 -7.45 -11.03 -16.44
N ARG A 208 -8.36 -10.20 -15.92
CA ARG A 208 -9.48 -10.56 -15.04
C ARG A 208 -9.04 -11.44 -13.85
N PRO A 209 -8.11 -10.97 -12.99
CA PRO A 209 -7.65 -11.76 -11.84
C PRO A 209 -8.77 -11.99 -10.84
N LYS A 210 -8.66 -12.99 -9.96
CA LYS A 210 -9.62 -13.18 -8.86
C LYS A 210 -9.51 -12.06 -7.83
N LEU A 211 -8.27 -11.64 -7.53
CA LEU A 211 -7.97 -10.63 -6.51
C LEU A 211 -6.99 -9.60 -7.06
N HIS A 212 -7.26 -8.32 -6.81
CA HIS A 212 -6.30 -7.23 -6.92
C HIS A 212 -6.16 -6.56 -5.56
N CYS A 213 -5.00 -6.64 -4.93
CA CYS A 213 -4.74 -6.04 -3.63
C CYS A 213 -3.66 -4.96 -3.71
N PHE A 214 -3.90 -3.86 -3.00
CA PHE A 214 -3.07 -2.65 -3.02
C PHE A 214 -3.29 -1.79 -1.78
N GLY A 215 -2.62 -0.65 -1.70
CA GLY A 215 -2.78 0.36 -0.67
C GLY A 215 -2.54 1.76 -1.23
N HIS A 216 -1.57 2.50 -0.66
CA HIS A 216 -1.07 3.82 -1.07
C HIS A 216 -2.07 4.97 -0.89
N ILE A 217 -3.31 4.81 -1.35
CA ILE A 217 -4.36 5.83 -1.23
C ILE A 217 -5.18 5.54 0.02
N HIS A 218 -4.74 6.07 1.17
CA HIS A 218 -5.34 5.77 2.49
C HIS A 218 -6.85 6.03 2.58
N PRO A 219 -7.40 7.15 2.07
CA PRO A 219 -8.84 7.39 2.08
C PRO A 219 -9.65 6.34 1.29
N GLY A 220 -8.97 5.66 0.36
CA GLY A 220 -9.53 4.61 -0.47
C GLY A 220 -9.80 3.29 0.27
N TYR A 221 -9.28 3.08 1.49
CA TYR A 221 -9.37 1.83 2.25
C TYR A 221 -10.75 1.15 2.13
N GLY A 222 -10.76 -0.11 1.72
CA GLY A 222 -11.99 -0.89 1.56
C GLY A 222 -11.88 -2.03 0.55
N GLY A 223 -13.03 -2.64 0.24
CA GLY A 223 -13.16 -3.66 -0.79
C GLY A 223 -14.18 -3.22 -1.85
N GLN A 224 -13.96 -3.61 -3.09
CA GLN A 224 -14.88 -3.35 -4.19
C GLN A 224 -14.80 -4.48 -5.21
N ARG A 225 -15.94 -5.00 -5.65
CA ARG A 225 -15.98 -6.04 -6.69
C ARG A 225 -16.14 -5.41 -8.06
N LEU A 226 -15.53 -6.03 -9.07
CA LEU A 226 -15.65 -5.63 -10.47
C LEU A 226 -16.41 -6.71 -11.24
N GLU A 227 -17.37 -6.27 -12.03
CA GLU A 227 -17.98 -7.05 -13.09
C GLU A 227 -17.44 -6.62 -14.45
N TYR A 228 -17.57 -7.52 -15.43
CA TYR A 228 -17.10 -7.30 -16.78
C TYR A 228 -18.28 -7.41 -17.74
N GLU A 229 -18.54 -6.34 -18.48
CA GLU A 229 -19.51 -6.36 -19.58
C GLU A 229 -18.79 -6.62 -20.91
N GLU A 230 -19.49 -7.30 -21.83
CA GLU A 230 -19.05 -7.39 -23.22
C GLU A 230 -19.12 -5.99 -23.84
N LYS A 231 -18.09 -5.59 -24.58
CA LYS A 231 -18.07 -4.28 -25.24
C LYS A 231 -19.24 -4.18 -26.22
N LYS A 232 -20.15 -3.24 -25.97
CA LYS A 232 -21.34 -3.01 -26.81
C LYS A 232 -21.07 -2.06 -27.98
N THR A 233 -20.05 -1.19 -27.89
CA THR A 233 -19.67 -0.19 -28.90
C THR A 233 -18.16 0.07 -28.91
N GLU A 234 -17.63 0.66 -29.99
CA GLU A 234 -16.21 1.04 -30.12
C GLU A 234 -15.81 2.23 -29.23
N ASP A 235 -16.77 2.94 -28.64
CA ASP A 235 -16.53 4.12 -27.81
C ASP A 235 -16.25 3.77 -26.33
N GLU A 236 -15.11 4.28 -25.85
CA GLU A 236 -14.63 4.63 -24.49
C GLU A 236 -14.92 3.77 -23.24
N ASP A 237 -15.90 2.86 -23.25
CA ASP A 237 -16.17 1.98 -22.12
C ASP A 237 -15.17 0.82 -22.11
N ASP A 238 -14.36 0.74 -21.06
CA ASP A 238 -13.43 -0.37 -20.88
C ASP A 238 -14.13 -1.66 -20.44
N GLY A 239 -15.44 -1.63 -20.18
CA GLY A 239 -16.24 -2.80 -19.82
C GLY A 239 -16.04 -3.23 -18.37
N ILE A 240 -15.22 -2.51 -17.59
CA ILE A 240 -15.14 -2.69 -16.14
C ILE A 240 -16.30 -1.94 -15.51
N LYS A 241 -17.13 -2.67 -14.77
CA LYS A 241 -18.22 -2.13 -13.95
C LYS A 241 -17.90 -2.34 -12.47
N PRO A 242 -17.42 -1.30 -11.76
CA PRO A 242 -17.24 -1.38 -10.33
C PRO A 242 -18.60 -1.47 -9.63
N LEU A 243 -18.78 -2.47 -8.77
CA LEU A 243 -19.92 -2.57 -7.89
C LEU A 243 -19.79 -1.59 -6.72
N GLY A 244 -20.85 -1.47 -5.91
CA GLY A 244 -20.80 -0.66 -4.69
C GLY A 244 -19.65 -1.07 -3.77
N LYS A 245 -19.07 -0.09 -3.06
CA LYS A 245 -18.03 -0.34 -2.06
C LYS A 245 -18.56 -1.29 -0.98
N GLU A 246 -17.77 -2.31 -0.66
CA GLU A 246 -18.12 -3.32 0.33
C GLU A 246 -18.17 -2.72 1.73
N PHE A 247 -19.21 -3.09 2.48
CA PHE A 247 -19.37 -2.62 3.84
C PHE A 247 -18.44 -3.38 4.80
N ALA A 248 -17.34 -2.74 5.20
CA ALA A 248 -16.34 -3.32 6.10
C ALA A 248 -16.70 -3.22 7.60
N GLY A 249 -17.70 -2.40 7.97
CA GLY A 249 -18.17 -2.21 9.35
C GLY A 249 -17.06 -2.00 10.39
N LYS A 250 -16.50 -0.79 10.54
CA LYS A 250 -15.32 -0.49 11.38
C LYS A 250 -15.37 -1.13 12.79
N GLY A 251 -16.50 -1.04 13.50
CA GLY A 251 -16.66 -1.64 14.83
C GLY A 251 -16.72 -3.18 14.84
N GLN A 252 -17.22 -3.79 13.77
CA GLN A 252 -17.17 -5.25 13.61
C GLN A 252 -15.75 -5.70 13.27
N ALA A 253 -15.08 -5.01 12.34
CA ALA A 253 -13.71 -5.31 11.98
C ALA A 253 -12.77 -5.20 13.18
N LYS A 254 -12.93 -4.15 14.01
CA LYS A 254 -12.13 -3.96 15.22
C LYS A 254 -12.31 -5.08 16.24
N ARG A 255 -13.51 -5.66 16.38
CA ARG A 255 -13.77 -6.80 17.29
C ARG A 255 -13.24 -8.13 16.75
N LYS A 256 -13.24 -8.31 15.42
CA LYS A 256 -12.75 -9.53 14.76
C LYS A 256 -11.24 -9.53 14.55
N GLY A 257 -10.61 -8.35 14.54
CA GLY A 257 -9.21 -8.15 14.17
C GLY A 257 -8.99 -7.96 12.65
N TYR A 258 -10.05 -8.05 11.83
CA TYR A 258 -9.98 -7.94 10.37
C TYR A 258 -11.30 -7.46 9.76
N ALA A 259 -11.23 -6.79 8.61
CA ALA A 259 -12.35 -6.57 7.70
C ALA A 259 -12.50 -7.76 6.74
N GLY A 260 -13.70 -7.99 6.22
CA GLY A 260 -13.95 -9.07 5.27
C GLY A 260 -15.25 -8.84 4.53
N LEU A 261 -15.47 -9.61 3.47
CA LEU A 261 -16.72 -9.54 2.72
C LEU A 261 -17.91 -9.94 3.61
N PRO A 262 -19.04 -9.22 3.50
CA PRO A 262 -20.31 -9.72 4.04
C PRO A 262 -20.64 -11.10 3.44
N PRO A 263 -21.33 -12.00 4.19
CA PRO A 263 -21.61 -13.35 3.72
C PRO A 263 -22.27 -13.42 2.34
N GLY A 264 -23.22 -12.53 2.05
CA GLY A 264 -23.86 -12.44 0.73
C GLY A 264 -22.87 -12.06 -0.38
N SER A 265 -22.08 -10.99 -0.19
CA SER A 265 -21.03 -10.59 -1.14
C SER A 265 -19.99 -11.70 -1.36
N GLN A 266 -19.65 -12.45 -0.32
CA GLN A 266 -18.71 -13.58 -0.41
C GLN A 266 -19.27 -14.74 -1.24
N GLU A 267 -20.56 -15.05 -1.09
CA GLU A 267 -21.23 -16.07 -1.88
C GLU A 267 -21.34 -15.65 -3.36
N ASP A 268 -21.79 -14.42 -3.62
CA ASP A 268 -21.85 -13.86 -4.97
C ASP A 268 -20.47 -13.88 -5.66
N PHE A 269 -19.42 -13.49 -4.92
CA PHE A 269 -18.05 -13.48 -5.42
C PHE A 269 -17.53 -14.88 -5.75
N ARG A 270 -17.92 -15.91 -4.99
CA ARG A 270 -17.57 -17.31 -5.30
C ARG A 270 -18.27 -17.83 -6.56
N GLN A 271 -19.49 -17.38 -6.81
CA GLN A 271 -20.32 -17.88 -7.93
C GLN A 271 -20.06 -17.10 -9.23
N SER A 272 -19.61 -15.86 -9.14
CA SER A 272 -19.47 -14.95 -10.28
C SER A 272 -18.02 -14.87 -10.78
N LYS A 273 -17.85 -14.55 -12.06
CA LYS A 273 -16.52 -14.24 -12.64
C LYS A 273 -16.10 -12.79 -12.37
N GLN A 274 -16.12 -12.42 -11.09
CA GLN A 274 -15.77 -11.07 -10.63
C GLN A 274 -14.30 -10.98 -10.22
N THR A 275 -13.77 -9.77 -10.20
CA THR A 275 -12.49 -9.45 -9.53
C THR A 275 -12.78 -8.73 -8.22
N LEU A 276 -12.18 -9.17 -7.13
CA LEU A 276 -12.22 -8.44 -5.86
C LEU A 276 -11.01 -7.51 -5.78
N CYS A 277 -11.25 -6.21 -5.66
CA CYS A 277 -10.23 -5.19 -5.41
C CYS A 277 -10.21 -4.82 -3.94
N ILE A 278 -9.05 -4.88 -3.29
CA ILE A 278 -8.88 -4.55 -1.88
C ILE A 278 -7.81 -3.45 -1.74
N ASN A 279 -8.24 -2.28 -1.28
CA ASN A 279 -7.34 -1.28 -0.73
C ASN A 279 -7.17 -1.56 0.76
N ALA A 280 -5.98 -2.02 1.15
CA ALA A 280 -5.63 -2.47 2.48
C ALA A 280 -4.78 -1.47 3.28
N ALA A 281 -4.77 -0.19 2.89
CA ALA A 281 -4.05 0.86 3.62
C ALA A 281 -4.52 0.95 5.07
N MET A 282 -3.66 0.54 6.00
CA MET A 282 -4.00 0.41 7.42
C MET A 282 -3.89 1.74 8.16
N GLU A 283 -2.90 2.54 7.81
CA GLU A 283 -2.76 3.90 8.31
C GLU A 283 -3.91 4.79 7.81
N GLY A 284 -4.43 5.64 8.69
CA GLY A 284 -5.41 6.67 8.38
C GLY A 284 -4.79 8.03 8.65
N GLU A 285 -4.86 8.47 9.90
CA GLU A 285 -3.97 9.51 10.41
C GLU A 285 -2.53 8.99 10.55
N LYS A 286 -1.56 9.87 10.31
CA LYS A 286 -0.13 9.55 10.39
C LYS A 286 0.25 8.94 11.73
N GLY A 287 0.88 7.77 11.71
CA GLY A 287 1.29 6.98 12.86
C GLY A 287 0.16 6.18 13.51
N VAL A 288 -1.04 6.16 12.94
CA VAL A 288 -2.22 5.52 13.52
C VAL A 288 -2.83 4.51 12.55
N LEU A 289 -2.76 3.23 12.92
CA LEU A 289 -3.46 2.14 12.23
C LEU A 289 -4.96 2.16 12.58
N GLU A 290 -5.70 3.05 11.93
CA GLU A 290 -7.15 3.16 12.10
C GLU A 290 -7.91 1.99 11.51
N ASN A 291 -7.40 1.48 10.38
CA ASN A 291 -8.05 0.45 9.61
C ASN A 291 -7.51 -0.93 9.99
N ARG A 292 -8.36 -1.95 9.83
CA ARG A 292 -7.99 -3.34 10.08
C ARG A 292 -7.55 -3.98 8.75
N PRO A 293 -6.69 -5.00 8.77
CA PRO A 293 -6.37 -5.73 7.54
C PRO A 293 -7.60 -6.47 7.01
N TRP A 294 -7.57 -6.82 5.74
CA TRP A 294 -8.63 -7.57 5.08
C TRP A 294 -8.34 -9.07 5.08
N LEU A 295 -9.31 -9.89 5.52
CA LEU A 295 -9.28 -11.33 5.37
C LEU A 295 -10.18 -11.74 4.19
N VAL A 296 -9.58 -12.35 3.17
CA VAL A 296 -10.25 -12.78 1.94
C VAL A 296 -10.09 -14.29 1.79
N GLU A 297 -11.18 -14.98 1.46
CA GLU A 297 -11.18 -16.40 1.16
C GLU A 297 -11.30 -16.63 -0.35
N LEU A 298 -10.30 -17.29 -0.95
CA LEU A 298 -10.30 -17.67 -2.35
C LEU A 298 -10.29 -19.19 -2.52
N ASP A 299 -11.13 -19.70 -3.42
CA ASP A 299 -11.09 -21.11 -3.81
C ASP A 299 -10.08 -21.30 -4.95
N LEU A 300 -8.97 -21.98 -4.62
CA LEU A 300 -7.81 -22.16 -5.51
C LEU A 300 -7.70 -23.60 -6.02
N PRO A 301 -7.16 -23.81 -7.23
CA PRO A 301 -6.90 -25.15 -7.75
C PRO A 301 -5.84 -25.86 -6.91
N VAL A 302 -5.87 -27.20 -6.91
CA VAL A 302 -4.88 -28.05 -6.25
C VAL A 302 -3.93 -28.64 -7.28
N ALA A 303 -2.63 -28.56 -7.04
CA ALA A 303 -1.63 -29.15 -7.94
C ALA A 303 -1.80 -30.68 -8.00
N ASN A 304 -2.01 -31.24 -9.21
CA ASN A 304 -2.02 -32.68 -9.40
C ASN A 304 -0.56 -33.19 -9.40
N ARG A 305 -0.21 -34.13 -8.51
CA ARG A 305 1.14 -34.73 -8.40
C ARG A 305 1.70 -35.39 -9.68
N ARG A 306 0.94 -35.45 -10.79
CA ARG A 306 1.29 -36.23 -12.00
C ARG A 306 1.69 -35.41 -13.23
N GLU A 307 1.43 -34.10 -13.29
CA GLU A 307 1.69 -33.29 -14.51
C GLU A 307 2.94 -32.40 -14.41
N ASP A 308 3.49 -32.18 -13.21
CA ASP A 308 4.64 -31.30 -13.02
C ASP A 308 6.02 -31.98 -13.24
N THR A 309 6.05 -33.30 -13.47
CA THR A 309 7.30 -34.04 -13.76
C THR A 309 7.76 -33.91 -15.21
N GLU A 310 6.92 -33.48 -16.15
CA GLU A 310 7.29 -33.33 -17.58
C GLU A 310 7.70 -31.91 -17.97
N SER A 311 7.41 -30.88 -17.14
CA SER A 311 7.81 -29.48 -17.41
C SER A 311 9.10 -29.04 -16.71
N ALA A 312 9.67 -29.87 -15.84
CA ALA A 312 10.94 -29.60 -15.14
C ALA A 312 12.19 -29.58 -16.06
N GLY A 313 12.01 -29.73 -17.38
CA GLY A 313 13.06 -29.55 -18.39
C GLY A 313 13.30 -28.11 -18.85
N ALA A 314 12.46 -27.14 -18.45
CA ALA A 314 12.61 -25.75 -18.87
C ALA A 314 12.58 -24.78 -17.67
N ARG A 315 13.79 -24.38 -17.23
CA ARG A 315 14.14 -23.26 -16.34
C ARG A 315 12.96 -22.50 -15.69
N GLY A 316 12.52 -22.99 -14.54
CA GLY A 316 11.75 -22.25 -13.54
C GLY A 316 12.13 -22.76 -12.15
N ARG A 317 12.73 -21.90 -11.32
CA ARG A 317 13.21 -22.29 -9.98
C ARG A 317 12.00 -22.48 -9.06
N VAL A 318 11.54 -23.72 -8.90
CA VAL A 318 10.57 -24.13 -7.88
C VAL A 318 11.26 -23.99 -6.52
N ILE A 319 10.85 -23.01 -5.71
CA ILE A 319 11.36 -22.86 -4.34
C ILE A 319 10.52 -23.80 -3.46
N HIS A 320 11.05 -24.98 -3.18
CA HIS A 320 10.56 -25.83 -2.09
C HIS A 320 11.06 -25.28 -0.75
N THR A 321 10.17 -25.02 0.19
CA THR A 321 10.51 -24.72 1.59
C THR A 321 10.91 -26.00 2.31
N PRO A 322 12.16 -26.15 2.82
CA PRO A 322 12.48 -27.25 3.72
C PRO A 322 12.07 -26.89 5.16
N SER A 323 11.43 -27.85 5.82
CA SER A 323 11.21 -27.88 7.27
C SER A 323 12.54 -27.78 8.03
N ILE A 324 12.67 -26.82 8.95
CA ILE A 324 13.87 -26.64 9.79
C ILE A 324 13.56 -27.07 11.23
N PHE A 325 14.09 -28.23 11.62
CA PHE A 325 14.48 -28.58 12.99
C PHE A 325 15.88 -29.22 12.90
N PRO A 326 16.90 -28.79 13.68
CA PRO A 326 18.23 -29.38 13.61
C PRO A 326 18.38 -30.55 14.59
N PRO A 327 19.32 -31.47 14.30
CA PRO A 327 20.37 -31.66 15.30
C PRO A 327 21.80 -31.66 14.72
N HIS A 328 22.70 -31.26 15.62
CA HIS A 328 24.15 -31.21 15.57
C HIS A 328 24.84 -32.32 14.75
N THR A 329 25.85 -31.97 13.95
CA THR A 329 27.24 -32.46 14.11
C THR A 329 28.25 -31.65 13.28
N THR A 330 29.43 -31.48 13.85
CA THR A 330 30.67 -30.84 13.36
C THR A 330 31.40 -31.64 12.26
N PHE A 331 32.03 -30.96 11.28
CA PHE A 331 33.50 -30.90 11.09
C PHE A 331 33.96 -30.34 9.72
N ASN A 332 35.07 -29.58 9.81
CA ASN A 332 36.18 -29.33 8.89
C ASN A 332 36.05 -28.52 7.59
N MET A 333 36.75 -27.38 7.67
CA MET A 333 37.34 -26.58 6.59
C MET A 333 38.26 -27.41 5.68
N THR A 334 38.18 -27.13 4.39
CA THR A 334 39.38 -27.10 3.52
C THR A 334 39.28 -25.93 2.57
N THR A 335 40.37 -25.18 2.53
CA THR A 335 40.69 -24.04 1.67
C THR A 335 41.06 -24.52 0.27
N SER A 336 40.64 -23.79 -0.77
CA SER A 336 41.42 -23.75 -2.01
C SER A 336 41.18 -22.45 -2.77
N SER A 337 42.30 -21.74 -2.94
CA SER A 337 42.46 -20.45 -3.59
C SER A 337 42.54 -20.61 -5.11
N SER A 338 42.00 -19.67 -5.87
CA SER A 338 42.67 -19.14 -7.07
C SER A 338 42.02 -17.85 -7.54
N LEU A 339 42.73 -16.74 -7.26
CA LEU A 339 42.50 -15.42 -7.83
C LEU A 339 43.35 -15.32 -9.11
N VAL A 340 42.76 -14.90 -10.22
CA VAL A 340 43.49 -14.41 -11.40
C VAL A 340 43.11 -12.96 -11.63
N LEU A 341 44.08 -12.08 -11.37
CA LEU A 341 44.02 -10.64 -11.57
C LEU A 341 44.33 -10.29 -13.04
N TYR A 342 43.43 -9.57 -13.69
CA TYR A 342 43.67 -8.91 -14.98
C TYR A 342 44.20 -7.50 -14.73
N ARG A 343 45.43 -7.20 -15.19
CA ARG A 343 46.03 -5.84 -15.20
C ARG A 343 45.98 -5.26 -16.61
N PRO A 344 45.67 -3.96 -16.78
CA PRO A 344 45.70 -3.28 -18.07
C PRO A 344 47.12 -2.75 -18.37
N ASN A 345 47.54 -2.80 -19.64
CA ASN A 345 48.72 -2.09 -20.12
C ASN A 345 48.33 -0.66 -20.53
N LEU A 346 49.11 0.31 -20.04
CA LEU A 346 49.06 1.71 -20.42
C LEU A 346 50.28 2.08 -21.30
N SER A 347 50.08 3.12 -22.11
CA SER A 347 51.06 4.00 -22.75
C SER A 347 51.43 3.70 -24.21
N SER A 348 50.88 4.53 -25.10
CA SER A 348 51.72 5.26 -26.05
C SER A 348 51.18 6.70 -26.20
N SER A 349 52.04 7.65 -25.88
CA SER A 349 51.88 9.09 -26.11
C SER A 349 52.37 9.43 -27.52
N LEU A 350 51.68 10.33 -28.22
CA LEU A 350 52.25 11.07 -29.35
C LEU A 350 51.50 12.40 -29.54
N SER A 351 52.28 13.47 -29.63
CA SER A 351 51.84 14.87 -29.75
C SER A 351 52.06 15.39 -31.19
N SER A 352 51.04 16.11 -31.68
CA SER A 352 50.97 17.21 -32.66
C SER A 352 51.79 17.21 -33.97
N LYS A 353 51.10 17.23 -35.11
CA LYS A 353 50.83 18.44 -35.96
C LYS A 353 49.92 18.09 -37.15
N PRO A 354 49.17 19.07 -37.72
CA PRO A 354 48.00 18.79 -38.54
C PRO A 354 48.35 18.67 -40.03
N SER A 355 47.81 17.66 -40.70
CA SER A 355 47.71 17.60 -42.17
C SER A 355 46.26 17.83 -42.59
N SER A 356 46.09 18.81 -43.46
CA SER A 356 44.84 19.23 -44.07
C SER A 356 44.40 18.24 -45.14
N THR A 357 43.27 17.57 -44.94
CA THR A 357 42.31 17.18 -46.01
C THR A 357 41.14 16.45 -45.36
N SER A 358 39.99 17.10 -45.21
CA SER A 358 38.70 16.40 -45.12
C SER A 358 37.61 17.29 -45.69
N LEU A 359 37.01 16.81 -46.78
CA LEU A 359 35.84 17.34 -47.46
C LEU A 359 34.59 16.77 -46.77
N ILE A 360 34.07 17.46 -45.76
CA ILE A 360 32.70 17.29 -45.26
C ILE A 360 32.19 18.70 -44.88
N PRO A 361 31.03 19.17 -45.41
CA PRO A 361 30.51 20.48 -45.06
C PRO A 361 29.91 20.43 -43.65
N PHE A 362 30.53 21.14 -42.70
CA PHE A 362 29.93 21.48 -41.42
C PHE A 362 28.73 22.42 -41.66
N PRO A 363 27.59 22.25 -40.95
CA PRO A 363 26.55 23.28 -41.00
C PRO A 363 27.11 24.52 -40.31
N SER A 364 27.15 25.61 -41.06
CA SER A 364 27.49 26.94 -40.60
C SER A 364 26.69 27.28 -39.35
N PHE A 365 27.37 27.30 -38.20
CA PHE A 365 26.83 27.76 -36.94
C PHE A 365 26.66 29.28 -37.05
N THR A 366 25.49 29.71 -37.51
CA THR A 366 25.17 31.13 -37.61
C THR A 366 24.97 31.71 -36.21
N HIS A 367 25.25 33.00 -36.03
CA HIS A 367 25.04 33.71 -34.76
C HIS A 367 23.59 33.53 -34.24
N GLN A 368 22.62 33.39 -35.15
CA GLN A 368 21.21 33.11 -34.82
C GLN A 368 20.98 31.73 -34.19
N THR A 369 21.68 30.68 -34.66
CA THR A 369 21.57 29.32 -34.10
C THR A 369 22.23 29.24 -32.72
N GLY A 370 23.36 29.94 -32.54
CA GLY A 370 24.03 30.06 -31.23
C GLY A 370 23.19 30.81 -30.20
N THR A 371 22.51 31.90 -30.60
CA THR A 371 21.60 32.62 -29.71
C THR A 371 20.37 31.79 -29.35
N ALA A 372 19.82 30.99 -30.28
CA ALA A 372 18.65 30.14 -30.01
C ALA A 372 18.96 29.03 -28.98
N ILE A 373 20.10 28.37 -29.11
CA ILE A 373 20.57 27.34 -28.16
C ILE A 373 20.89 27.98 -26.80
N ALA A 374 21.52 29.15 -26.78
CA ALA A 374 21.80 29.87 -25.55
C ALA A 374 20.51 30.32 -24.83
N THR A 375 19.49 30.78 -25.57
CA THR A 375 18.19 31.12 -24.98
C THR A 375 17.46 29.90 -24.43
N GLU A 376 17.49 28.75 -25.12
CA GLU A 376 16.82 27.54 -24.63
C GLU A 376 17.48 27.01 -23.36
N LEU A 377 18.82 27.03 -23.30
CA LEU A 377 19.57 26.67 -22.09
C LEU A 377 19.31 27.66 -20.94
N LEU A 378 19.19 28.96 -21.24
CA LEU A 378 18.84 29.98 -20.25
C LEU A 378 17.42 29.74 -19.70
N TYR A 379 16.45 29.41 -20.55
CA TYR A 379 15.08 29.08 -20.13
C TYR A 379 15.04 27.81 -19.28
N ARG A 380 15.79 26.77 -19.63
CA ARG A 380 15.89 25.54 -18.83
C ARG A 380 16.53 25.83 -17.46
N LEU A 381 17.59 26.61 -17.42
CA LEU A 381 18.24 27.01 -16.16
C LEU A 381 17.30 27.85 -15.29
N LEU A 382 16.59 28.81 -15.89
CA LEU A 382 15.63 29.68 -15.20
C LEU A 382 14.46 28.86 -14.64
N TYR A 383 13.93 27.92 -15.42
CA TYR A 383 12.87 27.00 -15.00
C TYR A 383 13.32 26.12 -13.83
N ASP A 384 14.55 25.60 -13.86
CA ASP A 384 15.10 24.79 -12.78
C ASP A 384 15.32 25.60 -11.49
N ILE A 385 15.76 26.86 -11.61
CA ILE A 385 15.88 27.80 -10.48
C ILE A 385 14.50 28.13 -9.90
N MET A 386 13.51 28.40 -10.75
CA MET A 386 12.14 28.69 -10.32
C MET A 386 11.51 27.49 -9.60
N ASN A 387 11.70 26.27 -10.08
CA ASN A 387 11.17 25.07 -9.42
C ASN A 387 11.86 24.81 -8.07
N ARG A 388 13.17 25.02 -7.97
CA ARG A 388 13.90 24.92 -6.68
C ARG A 388 13.44 25.99 -5.69
N PHE A 389 13.15 27.19 -6.18
CA PHE A 389 12.59 28.26 -5.36
C PHE A 389 11.17 27.93 -4.91
N LEU A 390 10.31 27.42 -5.80
CA LEU A 390 8.93 27.04 -5.49
C LEU A 390 8.88 25.89 -4.48
N ALA A 391 9.72 24.87 -4.64
CA ALA A 391 9.83 23.76 -3.68
C ALA A 391 10.35 24.23 -2.31
N SER A 392 11.29 25.17 -2.29
CA SER A 392 11.79 25.76 -1.04
C SER A 392 10.74 26.63 -0.35
N PHE A 393 9.95 27.38 -1.14
CA PHE A 393 8.83 28.18 -0.66
C PHE A 393 7.70 27.32 -0.12
N GLN A 394 7.35 26.22 -0.80
CA GLN A 394 6.37 25.24 -0.33
C GLN A 394 6.81 24.61 0.99
N ARG A 395 8.08 24.22 1.14
CA ARG A 395 8.62 23.71 2.41
C ARG A 395 8.57 24.76 3.54
N LEU A 396 8.80 26.03 3.23
CA LEU A 396 8.72 27.12 4.20
C LEU A 396 7.26 27.39 4.61
N ALA A 397 6.34 27.35 3.65
CA ALA A 397 4.90 27.49 3.88
C ALA A 397 4.35 26.33 4.70
N SER A 398 4.74 25.08 4.40
CA SER A 398 4.38 23.89 5.19
C SER A 398 4.86 24.00 6.64
N ARG A 399 6.10 24.44 6.87
CA ARG A 399 6.61 24.69 8.23
C ARG A 399 5.82 25.78 8.97
N GLY A 400 5.50 26.88 8.29
CA GLY A 400 4.69 27.95 8.88
C GLY A 400 3.26 27.50 9.23
N VAL A 401 2.68 26.62 8.40
CA VAL A 401 1.36 26.03 8.63
C VAL A 401 1.39 24.99 9.76
N GLU A 402 2.45 24.19 9.88
CA GLU A 402 2.66 23.25 10.99
C GLU A 402 2.90 23.97 12.33
N GLU A 403 3.67 25.06 12.34
CA GLU A 403 3.86 25.90 13.53
C GLU A 403 2.55 26.58 13.95
N ALA A 404 1.76 27.08 13.00
CA ALA A 404 0.44 27.65 13.26
C ALA A 404 -0.55 26.58 13.78
N SER A 405 -0.54 25.38 13.20
CA SER A 405 -1.42 24.28 13.60
C SER A 405 -1.08 23.77 15.00
N SER A 406 0.20 23.55 15.29
CA SER A 406 0.66 23.15 16.62
C SER A 406 0.42 24.23 17.70
N TRP A 407 0.42 25.51 17.32
CA TRP A 407 0.03 26.61 18.20
C TRP A 407 -1.47 26.64 18.48
N ILE A 408 -2.30 26.42 17.44
CA ILE A 408 -3.77 26.33 17.57
C ILE A 408 -4.15 25.13 18.45
N GLU A 409 -3.52 23.97 18.25
CA GLU A 409 -3.76 22.76 19.05
C GLU A 409 -3.40 22.97 20.53
N ARG A 410 -2.24 23.59 20.81
CA ARG A 410 -1.87 23.97 22.18
C ARG A 410 -2.91 24.87 22.81
N LYS A 411 -3.38 25.89 22.09
CA LYS A 411 -4.41 26.83 22.57
C LYS A 411 -5.76 26.17 22.77
N LEU A 412 -6.11 25.18 21.95
CA LEU A 412 -7.34 24.40 22.09
C LEU A 412 -7.28 23.48 23.31
N GLN A 413 -6.11 22.87 23.55
CA GLN A 413 -5.84 22.00 24.69
C GLN A 413 -5.85 22.78 26.02
N GLU A 414 -5.18 23.93 26.09
CA GLU A 414 -5.25 24.85 27.24
C GLU A 414 -6.70 25.26 27.57
N ARG A 415 -7.52 25.52 26.54
CA ARG A 415 -8.96 25.85 26.71
C ARG A 415 -9.79 24.64 27.17
N ARG A 416 -9.46 23.43 26.74
CA ARG A 416 -10.11 22.19 27.18
C ARG A 416 -9.78 21.88 28.63
N GLU A 417 -8.53 22.04 29.01
CA GLU A 417 -8.07 21.85 30.39
C GLU A 417 -8.69 22.88 31.33
N ALA A 418 -8.71 24.17 30.95
CA ALA A 418 -9.40 25.21 31.72
C ALA A 418 -10.91 24.98 31.88
N LYS A 419 -11.57 24.39 30.86
CA LYS A 419 -12.98 23.95 30.96
C LYS A 419 -13.16 22.73 31.85
N ALA A 420 -12.24 21.77 31.82
CA ALA A 420 -12.26 20.59 32.68
C ALA A 420 -12.06 20.96 34.15
N THR A 421 -11.15 21.89 34.46
CA THR A 421 -10.94 22.39 35.83
C THR A 421 -12.18 23.12 36.36
N LYS A 422 -12.82 23.96 35.54
CA LYS A 422 -14.10 24.60 35.90
C LYS A 422 -15.24 23.59 36.08
N GLY A 423 -15.31 22.57 35.24
CA GLY A 423 -16.30 21.49 35.36
C GLY A 423 -16.12 20.68 36.65
N SER A 424 -14.88 20.36 37.02
CA SER A 424 -14.55 19.65 38.25
C SER A 424 -14.92 20.45 39.50
N MET A 425 -14.65 21.77 39.51
CA MET A 425 -15.07 22.65 40.60
C MET A 425 -16.59 22.69 40.77
N ILE A 426 -17.35 22.71 39.67
CA ILE A 426 -18.82 22.70 39.73
C ILE A 426 -19.33 21.36 40.32
N VAL A 427 -18.75 20.23 39.92
CA VAL A 427 -19.12 18.91 40.44
C VAL A 427 -18.81 18.79 41.94
N GLU A 428 -17.69 19.35 42.38
CA GLU A 428 -17.27 19.33 43.78
C GLU A 428 -18.13 20.25 44.66
N GLU A 429 -18.50 21.43 44.16
CA GLU A 429 -19.40 22.38 44.83
C GLU A 429 -20.83 21.82 44.95
N VAL A 430 -21.31 21.17 43.88
CA VAL A 430 -22.60 20.45 43.88
C VAL A 430 -22.58 19.29 44.88
N GLY A 431 -21.47 18.54 44.94
CA GLY A 431 -21.26 17.45 45.90
C GLY A 431 -21.40 17.92 47.36
N LYS A 432 -20.77 19.04 47.72
CA LYS A 432 -20.88 19.66 49.05
C LYS A 432 -22.30 20.11 49.38
N LEU A 433 -23.03 20.68 48.40
CA LEU A 433 -24.43 21.10 48.57
C LEU A 433 -25.39 19.92 48.78
N THR A 434 -25.17 18.78 48.11
CA THR A 434 -25.95 17.54 48.34
C THR A 434 -25.76 16.99 49.75
N GLN A 435 -24.55 17.10 50.30
CA GLN A 435 -24.21 16.59 51.62
C GLN A 435 -24.77 17.49 52.75
N GLN A 436 -24.79 18.81 52.56
CA GLN A 436 -25.43 19.75 53.48
C GLN A 436 -26.97 19.67 53.49
N ARG A 437 -27.60 19.27 52.37
CA ARG A 437 -29.07 19.20 52.24
C ARG A 437 -29.69 17.81 52.47
N GLY A 438 -28.90 16.83 52.92
CA GLY A 438 -29.42 15.54 53.40
C GLY A 438 -30.04 14.64 52.33
N PHE A 439 -29.59 14.71 51.07
CA PHE A 439 -29.99 13.73 50.07
C PHE A 439 -29.25 12.40 50.30
N ARG A 440 -29.98 11.37 50.77
CA ARG A 440 -29.44 10.01 50.90
C ARG A 440 -29.21 9.39 49.52
N ASN A 441 -28.02 8.82 49.36
CA ASN A 441 -27.56 8.03 48.21
C ASN A 441 -28.59 6.97 47.76
N ALA A 442 -29.10 7.10 46.53
CA ALA A 442 -29.68 6.00 45.77
C ALA A 442 -29.59 6.31 44.27
N CYS A 443 -28.44 5.99 43.66
CA CYS A 443 -28.31 5.90 42.21
C CYS A 443 -27.92 4.45 41.87
N PRO A 444 -28.84 3.60 41.37
CA PRO A 444 -28.56 2.22 41.05
C PRO A 444 -28.23 2.07 39.56
N ILE A 445 -26.94 2.13 39.21
CA ILE A 445 -26.41 1.44 38.02
C ILE A 445 -25.21 0.62 38.46
N GLY A 446 -25.52 -0.46 39.16
CA GLY A 446 -24.64 -1.59 39.44
C GLY A 446 -25.54 -2.81 39.48
N GLY A 447 -25.37 -3.72 38.52
CA GLY A 447 -26.34 -4.77 38.24
C GLY A 447 -26.43 -5.84 39.32
N ASP A 448 -27.64 -6.37 39.51
CA ASP A 448 -27.83 -7.81 39.61
C ASP A 448 -29.27 -8.19 39.21
N ARG A 449 -29.45 -9.45 38.81
CA ARG A 449 -30.58 -10.02 38.06
C ARG A 449 -31.87 -10.11 38.88
N GLY A 450 -33.01 -9.83 38.23
CA GLY A 450 -34.29 -10.46 38.54
C GLY A 450 -35.55 -9.57 38.47
N GLY A 451 -36.50 -9.95 37.60
CA GLY A 451 -37.95 -9.74 37.85
C GLY A 451 -38.64 -8.49 37.27
N LYS A 452 -39.47 -8.74 36.24
CA LYS A 452 -40.74 -8.08 35.84
C LYS A 452 -40.87 -6.53 35.88
N GLY A 453 -40.96 -5.95 34.67
CA GLY A 453 -41.80 -4.79 34.34
C GLY A 453 -41.28 -3.40 34.73
N ALA A 454 -40.47 -2.77 33.87
CA ALA A 454 -40.12 -1.36 33.99
C ALA A 454 -41.01 -0.46 33.10
N PRO A 455 -41.39 0.75 33.53
CA PRO A 455 -42.26 1.65 32.78
C PRO A 455 -41.55 2.21 31.55
N GLN A 456 -42.24 2.19 30.40
CA GLN A 456 -41.72 2.74 29.15
C GLN A 456 -41.64 4.28 29.22
N PRO A 457 -40.66 4.91 28.56
CA PRO A 457 -40.57 6.36 28.50
C PRO A 457 -41.79 6.96 27.78
N PRO A 458 -42.17 8.21 28.11
CA PRO A 458 -43.29 8.90 27.47
C PRO A 458 -43.16 8.91 25.93
N LEU A 459 -44.27 8.75 25.21
CA LEU A 459 -44.31 8.61 23.75
C LEU A 459 -43.60 9.72 22.97
N TRP A 460 -43.55 10.93 23.53
CA TRP A 460 -42.86 12.07 22.92
C TRP A 460 -41.33 11.87 22.89
N VAL A 461 -40.75 11.21 23.89
CA VAL A 461 -39.30 10.90 23.95
C VAL A 461 -38.95 9.85 22.89
N LYS A 462 -39.80 8.85 22.69
CA LYS A 462 -39.65 7.86 21.61
C LYS A 462 -39.73 8.52 20.23
N SER A 463 -40.65 9.46 20.04
CA SER A 463 -40.82 10.16 18.76
C SER A 463 -39.63 11.06 18.42
N VAL A 464 -38.99 11.68 19.42
CA VAL A 464 -37.77 12.48 19.24
C VAL A 464 -36.58 11.59 18.86
N LEU A 465 -36.42 10.45 19.52
CA LEU A 465 -35.33 9.51 19.21
C LEU A 465 -35.45 8.94 17.80
N VAL A 466 -36.67 8.55 17.39
CA VAL A 466 -36.95 8.08 16.01
C VAL A 466 -36.70 9.19 14.99
N GLY A 467 -37.06 10.45 15.30
CA GLY A 467 -36.80 11.58 14.41
C GLY A 467 -35.30 11.90 14.23
N ILE A 468 -34.47 11.64 15.24
CA ILE A 468 -33.01 11.78 15.17
C ILE A 468 -32.39 10.61 14.37
N GLU A 469 -32.88 9.40 14.58
CA GLU A 469 -32.38 8.19 13.91
C GLU A 469 -32.72 8.17 12.41
N GLU A 470 -33.85 8.75 12.02
CA GLU A 470 -34.27 8.91 10.62
C GLU A 470 -33.75 10.20 9.96
N GLY A 471 -32.93 11.00 10.65
CA GLY A 471 -32.33 12.23 10.12
C GLY A 471 -33.31 13.39 9.88
N ARG A 472 -34.55 13.28 10.40
CA ARG A 472 -35.61 14.31 10.30
C ARG A 472 -35.44 15.46 11.29
N LEU A 473 -34.59 15.32 12.30
CA LEU A 473 -34.30 16.32 13.34
C LEU A 473 -32.79 16.43 13.59
N HIS A 474 -32.25 17.65 13.64
CA HIS A 474 -30.85 17.92 13.95
C HIS A 474 -30.72 18.61 15.33
N GLY A 475 -29.60 18.41 16.03
CA GLY A 475 -29.38 18.98 17.38
C GLY A 475 -29.41 20.52 17.47
N ARG A 476 -29.47 21.21 16.32
CA ARG A 476 -29.65 22.67 16.22
C ARG A 476 -31.11 23.11 16.32
N ASP A 477 -32.07 22.21 16.11
CA ASP A 477 -33.51 22.47 16.14
C ASP A 477 -34.04 22.69 17.57
N PHE A 478 -33.24 22.38 18.59
CA PHE A 478 -33.58 22.56 20.01
C PHE A 478 -33.02 23.84 20.63
N TRP A 479 -32.33 24.67 19.85
CA TRP A 479 -31.84 25.98 20.29
C TRP A 479 -32.55 27.09 19.51
N THR A 480 -33.80 27.38 19.89
CA THR A 480 -34.48 28.61 19.49
C THR A 480 -34.66 29.52 20.69
N ASN A 481 -33.90 30.62 20.66
CA ASN A 481 -34.09 31.93 21.28
C ASN A 481 -34.59 32.02 22.72
N SER A 482 -33.74 32.58 23.58
CA SER A 482 -34.16 33.41 24.71
C SER A 482 -33.15 34.54 24.91
N TRP A 483 -33.50 35.69 24.31
CA TRP A 483 -33.17 37.08 24.65
C TRP A 483 -31.71 37.54 24.70
#